data_AF-A0A2W6V9C2-F1
#
_entry.id   AF-A0A2W6V9C2-F1
#
_cell.length_a   1.000
_cell.length_b   1.000
_cell.length_c   1.000
_cell.angle_alpha   90.00
_cell.angle_beta   90.00
_cell.angle_gamma   90.00
#
_symmetry.space_group_name_H-M   'P 1'
#
loop_
_entity.id
_entity.type
_entity.pdbx_description
1 polymer ?
#
loop_
_entity_poly.entity_id
_entity_poly.type
_entity_poly.pdbx_seq_one_letter_code
_entity_poly.pdbx_strand_id
1 'polypeptide(L)'
;MSVGEDHYESFATAVEDPYFGALLGTIEEPGGVATANHAGLLTLAWWDEYGTGPTCAELISAVFEIEDWDAVIADPGRALLERHEQLDLLQRWLISYWTRLGTISFIPGHDDIVRPGRIDATAEANPTEAE
;
A
#
# COMPACT_ATOMS: atom_id res chain seq x y z
N MET A 1 -25.54 -32.25 -35.42
CA MET A 1 -26.15 -30.92 -35.17
C MET A 1 -26.86 -31.07 -33.83
N SER A 2 -26.46 -30.48 -32.71
CA SER A 2 -25.87 -29.15 -32.48
C SER A 2 -24.59 -29.27 -31.66
N VAL A 3 -23.62 -28.42 -31.99
CA VAL A 3 -22.43 -28.15 -31.18
C VAL A 3 -22.93 -27.49 -29.89
N GLY A 4 -22.53 -28.03 -28.73
CA GLY A 4 -22.76 -27.36 -27.46
C GLY A 4 -21.99 -26.05 -27.50
N GLU A 5 -22.71 -24.94 -27.47
CA GLU A 5 -22.12 -23.63 -27.24
C GLU A 5 -21.55 -23.66 -25.82
N ASP A 6 -20.27 -24.01 -25.74
CA ASP A 6 -19.46 -23.73 -24.57
C ASP A 6 -19.52 -22.21 -24.37
N HIS A 7 -20.38 -21.77 -23.46
CA HIS A 7 -20.33 -20.46 -22.84
C HIS A 7 -19.03 -20.36 -22.03
N TYR A 8 -17.88 -20.44 -22.69
CA TYR A 8 -16.72 -19.72 -22.23
C TYR A 8 -17.10 -18.26 -22.36
N GLU A 9 -17.58 -17.66 -21.26
CA GLU A 9 -17.28 -16.26 -21.02
C GLU A 9 -15.80 -16.13 -21.33
N SER A 10 -15.51 -15.48 -22.46
CA SER A 10 -14.16 -15.11 -22.81
C SER A 10 -13.58 -14.54 -21.54
N PHE A 11 -12.46 -15.10 -21.06
CA PHE A 11 -11.52 -14.32 -20.27
C PHE A 11 -11.11 -13.18 -21.20
N ALA A 12 -11.98 -12.18 -21.33
CA ALA A 12 -11.63 -10.86 -21.74
C ALA A 12 -10.58 -10.52 -20.71
N THR A 13 -9.32 -10.62 -21.13
CA THR A 13 -8.18 -10.03 -20.43
C THR A 13 -8.69 -8.70 -19.94
N ALA A 14 -8.94 -8.63 -18.63
CA ALA A 14 -9.45 -7.44 -17.99
C ALA A 14 -8.58 -6.31 -18.54
N VAL A 15 -9.23 -5.32 -19.15
CA VAL A 15 -8.62 -4.08 -19.62
C VAL A 15 -7.43 -3.78 -18.74
N GLU A 16 -6.24 -3.62 -19.33
CA GLU A 16 -4.97 -3.36 -18.62
C GLU A 16 -5.22 -2.26 -17.58
N ASP A 17 -5.52 -2.66 -16.34
CA ASP A 17 -5.94 -1.74 -15.30
C ASP A 17 -4.71 -0.90 -14.96
N PRO A 18 -4.73 0.42 -15.19
CA PRO A 18 -3.55 1.25 -15.01
C PRO A 18 -2.98 1.18 -13.59
N TYR A 19 -3.84 1.01 -12.59
CA TYR A 19 -3.43 0.90 -11.18
C TYR A 19 -2.85 -0.48 -10.89
N PHE A 20 -3.41 -1.54 -11.49
CA PHE A 20 -2.81 -2.88 -11.38
C PHE A 20 -1.44 -2.93 -12.08
N GLY A 21 -1.32 -2.31 -13.25
CA GLY A 21 -0.04 -2.17 -13.96
C GLY A 21 0.98 -1.39 -13.14
N ALA A 22 0.58 -0.28 -12.52
CA ALA A 22 1.44 0.50 -11.63
C ALA A 22 1.88 -0.31 -10.39
N LEU A 23 0.96 -1.07 -9.78
CA LEU A 23 1.29 -1.97 -8.67
C LEU A 23 2.32 -3.01 -9.10
N LEU A 24 2.08 -3.72 -10.20
CA LEU A 24 2.99 -4.73 -10.72
C LEU A 24 4.38 -4.14 -11.01
N GLY A 25 4.45 -3.00 -11.71
CA GLY A 25 5.72 -2.34 -12.00
C GLY A 25 6.48 -1.89 -10.74
N THR A 26 5.76 -1.63 -9.66
CA THR A 26 6.36 -1.24 -8.37
C THR A 26 6.91 -2.44 -7.60
N ILE A 27 6.22 -3.58 -7.63
CA ILE A 27 6.59 -4.79 -6.87
C ILE A 27 7.44 -5.77 -7.68
N GLU A 28 7.57 -5.58 -9.00
CA GLU A 28 8.41 -6.41 -9.85
C GLU A 28 9.89 -6.28 -9.45
N GLU A 29 10.60 -7.41 -9.45
CA GLU A 29 12.01 -7.43 -9.06
C GLU A 29 12.91 -6.86 -10.17
N PRO A 30 13.94 -6.06 -9.82
CA PRO A 30 14.44 -5.81 -8.45
C PRO A 30 13.77 -4.61 -7.71
N GLY A 31 12.77 -3.97 -8.33
CA GLY A 31 12.11 -2.77 -7.80
C GLY A 31 11.35 -3.00 -6.50
N GLY A 32 10.68 -4.16 -6.37
CA GLY A 32 9.93 -4.52 -5.17
C GLY A 32 10.78 -4.52 -3.90
N VAL A 33 11.90 -5.25 -3.90
CA VAL A 33 12.83 -5.25 -2.75
C VAL A 33 13.50 -3.89 -2.54
N ALA A 34 13.84 -3.18 -3.62
CA ALA A 34 14.48 -1.87 -3.51
C ALA A 34 13.57 -0.83 -2.82
N THR A 35 12.30 -0.74 -3.24
CA THR A 35 11.32 0.17 -2.62
C THR A 35 11.01 -0.24 -1.19
N ALA A 36 10.92 -1.54 -0.89
CA ALA A 36 10.71 -2.03 0.47
C ALA A 36 11.87 -1.64 1.42
N ASN A 37 13.11 -1.81 0.97
CA ASN A 37 14.29 -1.41 1.73
C ASN A 37 14.33 0.10 1.94
N HIS A 38 14.01 0.87 0.89
CA HIS A 38 13.96 2.32 0.98
C HIS A 38 12.90 2.79 1.99
N ALA A 39 11.70 2.18 1.95
CA ALA A 39 10.64 2.44 2.93
C ALA A 39 11.11 2.18 4.37
N GLY A 40 11.85 1.09 4.60
CA GLY A 40 12.42 0.80 5.92
C GLY A 40 13.46 1.83 6.39
N LEU A 41 14.32 2.32 5.49
CA LEU A 41 15.30 3.36 5.80
C LEU A 41 14.64 4.70 6.11
N LEU A 42 13.67 5.11 5.30
CA LEU A 42 12.91 6.35 5.50
C LEU A 42 12.12 6.31 6.80
N THR A 43 11.47 5.18 7.07
CA THR A 43 10.83 4.89 8.36
C THR A 43 11.83 5.18 9.47
N LEU A 44 12.97 4.50 9.55
CA LEU A 44 13.95 4.73 10.63
C LEU A 44 14.42 6.19 10.75
N ALA A 45 14.75 6.84 9.63
CA ALA A 45 15.16 8.24 9.62
C ALA A 45 14.08 9.17 10.20
N TRP A 46 12.81 8.87 9.92
CA TRP A 46 11.67 9.62 10.45
C TRP A 46 11.59 9.55 11.97
N TRP A 47 11.79 8.38 12.59
CA TRP A 47 11.83 8.28 14.06
C TRP A 47 13.02 9.03 14.63
N ASP A 48 14.17 8.97 13.99
CA ASP A 48 15.38 9.63 14.46
C ASP A 48 15.22 11.16 14.44
N GLU A 49 14.45 11.70 13.47
CA GLU A 49 14.17 13.13 13.34
C GLU A 49 12.99 13.61 14.21
N TYR A 50 11.85 12.91 14.16
CA TYR A 50 10.58 13.39 14.73
C TYR A 50 10.17 12.66 16.03
N GLY A 51 10.83 11.55 16.37
CA GLY A 51 10.47 10.73 17.54
C GLY A 51 9.21 9.88 17.38
N THR A 52 8.53 9.99 16.24
CA THR A 52 7.32 9.25 15.86
C THR A 52 7.45 8.67 14.45
N GLY A 53 6.53 7.80 14.07
CA GLY A 53 6.47 7.26 12.71
C GLY A 53 5.76 8.19 11.73
N PRO A 54 6.01 8.01 10.42
CA PRO A 54 5.17 8.59 9.39
C PRO A 54 3.82 7.88 9.34
N THR A 55 2.81 8.58 8.84
CA THR A 55 1.58 7.97 8.34
C THR A 55 1.85 7.15 7.07
N CYS A 56 0.93 6.26 6.68
CA CYS A 56 1.06 5.52 5.43
C CYS A 56 1.21 6.44 4.22
N ALA A 57 0.42 7.52 4.16
CA ALA A 57 0.48 8.49 3.07
C ALA A 57 1.84 9.20 3.00
N GLU A 58 2.35 9.68 4.14
CA GLU A 58 3.66 10.35 4.21
C GLU A 58 4.80 9.41 3.78
N LEU A 59 4.77 8.16 4.25
CA LEU A 59 5.80 7.18 3.86
C LEU A 59 5.75 6.90 2.35
N ILE A 60 4.56 6.71 1.78
CA ILE A 60 4.41 6.43 0.35
C ILE A 60 4.89 7.62 -0.49
N SER A 61 4.47 8.84 -0.15
CA SER A 61 4.94 10.05 -0.84
C SER A 61 6.45 10.19 -0.76
N ALA A 62 7.05 9.89 0.40
CA ALA A 62 8.50 9.95 0.57
C ALA A 62 9.26 8.87 -0.23
N VAL A 63 8.72 7.64 -0.31
CA VAL A 63 9.37 6.53 -1.03
C VAL A 63 9.39 6.76 -2.54
N PHE A 64 8.32 7.32 -3.09
CA PHE A 64 8.18 7.49 -4.54
C PHE A 64 8.48 8.89 -5.04
N GLU A 65 8.55 9.89 -4.15
CA GLU A 65 8.71 11.31 -4.49
C GLU A 65 7.62 11.79 -5.48
N ILE A 66 6.41 11.24 -5.38
CA ILE A 66 5.25 11.57 -6.23
C ILE A 66 4.30 12.49 -5.49
N GLU A 67 4.15 13.72 -6.00
CA GLU A 67 3.21 14.72 -5.48
C GLU A 67 1.78 14.53 -6.01
N ASP A 68 1.64 14.02 -7.25
CA ASP A 68 0.34 13.82 -7.90
C ASP A 68 0.27 12.43 -8.58
N TRP A 69 -0.27 11.47 -7.83
CA TRP A 69 -0.45 10.09 -8.31
C TRP A 69 -1.47 9.99 -9.45
N ASP A 70 -2.48 10.86 -9.49
CA ASP A 70 -3.51 10.86 -10.53
C ASP A 70 -2.98 11.39 -11.86
N ALA A 71 -1.92 12.19 -11.84
CA ALA A 71 -1.18 12.61 -13.03
C ALA A 71 -0.19 11.53 -13.51
N VAL A 72 0.38 10.72 -12.59
CA VAL A 72 1.31 9.64 -12.93
C VAL A 72 0.58 8.42 -13.50
N ILE A 73 -0.58 8.06 -12.93
CA ILE A 73 -1.41 6.94 -13.40
C ILE A 73 -2.54 7.49 -14.27
N ALA A 74 -2.28 7.56 -15.58
CA ALA A 74 -3.26 8.03 -16.54
C ALA A 74 -4.41 7.03 -16.73
N ASP A 75 -5.58 7.33 -16.14
CA ASP A 75 -6.80 6.56 -16.31
C ASP A 75 -8.01 7.47 -16.65
N PRO A 76 -8.13 7.95 -17.91
CA PRO A 76 -9.25 8.79 -18.32
C PRO A 76 -10.58 8.02 -18.39
N GLY A 77 -10.55 6.69 -18.24
CA GLY A 77 -11.73 5.84 -18.28
C GLY A 77 -12.53 5.83 -16.97
N ARG A 78 -11.89 6.17 -15.85
CA ARG A 78 -12.49 6.23 -14.51
C ARG A 78 -12.84 7.65 -14.09
N ALA A 79 -13.91 7.78 -13.31
CA ALA A 79 -14.20 9.04 -12.62
C ALA A 79 -13.11 9.35 -11.58
N LEU A 80 -12.94 10.64 -11.23
CA LEU A 80 -11.94 11.06 -10.25
C LEU A 80 -12.11 10.38 -8.88
N LEU A 81 -13.34 10.18 -8.43
CA LEU A 81 -13.62 9.44 -7.19
C LEU A 81 -13.13 7.99 -7.27
N GLU A 82 -13.41 7.30 -8.37
CA GLU A 82 -12.99 5.91 -8.59
C GLU A 82 -11.46 5.79 -8.66
N ARG A 83 -10.79 6.78 -9.26
CA ARG A 83 -9.32 6.87 -9.29
C ARG A 83 -8.71 7.00 -7.90
N HIS A 84 -9.28 7.85 -7.04
CA HIS A 84 -8.84 7.96 -5.65
C HIS A 84 -9.05 6.67 -4.86
N GLU A 85 -10.17 5.98 -5.05
CA GLU A 85 -10.43 4.69 -4.39
C GLU A 85 -9.42 3.63 -4.82
N GLN A 86 -9.05 3.59 -6.10
CA GLN A 86 -8.03 2.66 -6.62
C GLN A 86 -6.63 3.02 -6.13
N LEU A 87 -6.32 4.31 -6.01
CA LEU A 87 -5.06 4.77 -5.42
C LEU A 87 -4.95 4.32 -3.95
N ASP A 88 -6.00 4.51 -3.15
CA ASP A 88 -6.03 4.05 -1.75
C ASP A 88 -5.82 2.53 -1.65
N LEU A 89 -6.43 1.75 -2.54
CA LEU A 89 -6.21 0.30 -2.62
C LEU A 89 -4.75 -0.06 -2.98
N LEU A 90 -4.16 0.61 -3.97
CA LEU A 90 -2.76 0.43 -4.36
C LEU A 90 -1.83 0.73 -3.19
N GLN A 91 -2.05 1.85 -2.50
CA GLN A 91 -1.26 2.30 -1.36
C GLN A 91 -1.31 1.31 -0.20
N ARG A 92 -2.51 0.83 0.17
CA ARG A 92 -2.68 -0.21 1.19
C ARG A 92 -1.98 -1.51 0.84
N TRP A 93 -1.99 -1.88 -0.45
CA TRP A 93 -1.26 -3.05 -0.94
C TRP A 93 0.25 -2.90 -0.76
N LEU A 94 0.82 -1.72 -1.07
CA LEU A 94 2.23 -1.46 -0.88
C LEU A 94 2.66 -1.52 0.59
N ILE A 95 1.89 -0.88 1.49
CA ILE A 95 2.14 -0.98 2.95
C ILE A 95 2.11 -2.44 3.41
N SER A 96 1.10 -3.19 2.96
CA SER A 96 0.96 -4.61 3.29
C SER A 96 2.14 -5.44 2.75
N TYR A 97 2.60 -5.13 1.53
CA TYR A 97 3.74 -5.78 0.91
C TYR A 97 5.04 -5.53 1.68
N TRP A 98 5.37 -4.27 1.97
CA TRP A 98 6.56 -3.90 2.74
C TRP A 98 6.55 -4.47 4.16
N THR A 99 5.38 -4.48 4.81
CA THR A 99 5.20 -5.12 6.12
C THR A 99 5.47 -6.62 6.06
N ARG A 100 5.00 -7.33 5.01
CA ARG A 100 5.27 -8.77 4.82
C ARG A 100 6.75 -9.07 4.56
N LEU A 101 7.46 -8.15 3.91
CA LEU A 101 8.92 -8.24 3.75
C LEU A 101 9.68 -7.92 5.04
N GLY A 102 9.00 -7.42 6.07
CA GLY A 102 9.59 -7.10 7.37
C GLY A 102 10.42 -5.82 7.38
N THR A 103 10.32 -4.98 6.35
CA THR A 103 11.08 -3.72 6.27
C THR A 103 10.44 -2.60 7.07
N ILE A 104 9.13 -2.66 7.26
CA ILE A 104 8.35 -1.75 8.12
C ILE A 104 7.43 -2.55 9.04
N SER A 105 6.87 -1.90 10.06
CA SER A 105 5.81 -2.45 10.90
C SER A 105 4.63 -1.48 10.91
N PHE A 106 3.41 -1.99 10.88
CA PHE A 106 2.19 -1.19 10.76
C PHE A 106 1.09 -1.77 11.65
N ILE A 107 0.30 -0.90 12.29
CA ILE A 107 -0.87 -1.30 13.09
C ILE A 107 -2.14 -0.96 12.29
N PRO A 108 -2.90 -1.97 11.81
CA PRO A 108 -4.16 -1.73 11.13
C PRO A 108 -5.13 -0.89 11.97
N GLY A 109 -5.74 0.12 11.36
CA GLY A 109 -6.73 0.99 12.00
C GLY A 109 -6.18 2.28 12.62
N HIS A 110 -4.86 2.42 12.76
CA HIS A 110 -4.22 3.64 13.26
C HIS A 110 -3.55 4.50 12.19
N ASP A 111 -3.40 3.98 10.96
CA ASP A 111 -2.68 4.61 9.84
C ASP A 111 -1.21 4.99 10.11
N ASP A 112 -0.70 4.62 11.30
CA ASP A 112 0.64 4.92 11.76
C ASP A 112 1.57 3.74 11.49
N ILE A 113 2.70 4.03 10.84
CA ILE A 113 3.84 3.11 10.79
C ILE A 113 4.48 3.11 12.18
N VAL A 114 4.88 1.94 12.67
CA VAL A 114 5.58 1.76 13.94
C VAL A 114 7.04 1.35 13.72
N ARG A 115 7.90 1.69 14.67
CA ARG A 115 9.34 1.43 14.55
C ARG A 115 9.58 -0.08 14.46
N PRO A 116 10.29 -0.57 13.42
CA PRO A 116 10.63 -1.98 13.31
C PRO A 116 11.34 -2.47 14.59
N GLY A 117 10.79 -3.52 15.20
CA GLY A 117 11.31 -4.09 16.46
C GLY A 117 10.81 -3.47 17.76
N ARG A 118 9.87 -2.50 17.71
CA ARG A 118 9.21 -1.92 18.89
C ARG A 118 7.69 -2.02 18.75
N ILE A 119 7.11 -3.10 19.28
CA ILE A 119 5.66 -3.15 19.54
C ILE A 119 5.49 -2.55 20.94
N ASP A 120 5.16 -1.25 21.03
CA ASP A 120 4.76 -0.68 22.30
C ASP A 120 3.39 -1.27 22.67
N ALA A 121 3.39 -2.25 23.59
CA ALA A 121 2.22 -3.00 24.04
C ALA A 121 1.25 -2.18 24.91
N THR A 122 1.19 -0.87 24.72
CA THR A 122 0.40 0.06 25.55
C THR A 122 -0.98 0.39 24.98
N ALA A 123 -1.42 -0.26 23.89
CA ALA A 123 -2.73 0.00 23.29
C ALA A 123 -3.92 -0.67 24.01
N GLU A 124 -3.72 -1.66 24.90
CA GLU A 124 -4.83 -2.27 25.65
C GLU A 124 -4.46 -2.57 27.11
N ALA A 125 -4.47 -1.54 27.94
CA ALA A 125 -4.70 -1.70 29.37
C ALA A 125 -5.64 -0.59 29.83
N ASN A 126 -6.92 -0.69 29.43
CA ASN A 126 -8.00 -0.09 30.21
C ASN A 126 -8.30 -1.07 31.35
N PRO A 127 -7.82 -0.86 32.59
CA PRO A 127 -8.42 -1.55 33.72
C PRO A 127 -9.84 -1.01 33.83
N THR A 128 -10.79 -1.85 33.46
CA THR A 128 -12.19 -1.63 33.80
C THR A 128 -12.25 -1.49 35.32
N GLU A 129 -12.68 -0.33 35.80
CA GLU A 129 -13.06 -0.13 37.19
C GLU A 129 -14.05 -1.23 37.56
N ALA A 130 -13.65 -2.11 38.47
CA ALA A 130 -14.51 -3.11 39.08
C ALA A 130 -14.53 -2.83 40.59
N GLU A 131 -15.66 -2.25 41.00
CA GLU A 131 -16.33 -2.23 42.32
C GLU A 131 -15.54 -1.85 43.58
#